data_AF-A0A2U9PIR3-F1
#
_entry.id   AF-A0A2U9PIR3-F1
#
_cell.length_a   1.000
_cell.length_b   1.000
_cell.length_c   1.000
_cell.angle_alpha   90.00
_cell.angle_beta   90.00
_cell.angle_gamma   90.00
#
_symmetry.space_group_name_H-M   'P 1'
#
loop_
_entity.id
_entity.type
_entity.pdbx_description
1 polymer ?
#
loop_
_entity_poly.entity_id
_entity_poly.type
_entity_poly.pdbx_seq_one_letter_code
_entity_poly.pdbx_strand_id
1 'polypeptide(L)'
;MTEKLSTGTKTLLMARVDRAEELWQTELDQTIAAIPWLRASMAHLIALNDGTLQRDASDSFVAAFDRASDAVMCALDLQLAPLEPFALCIGVHAVEHTDSADADAAARLRDLAHGGQTLISATTAAYATDRLPAYATLNPLRKRSWHEPLYQLNHPGLRTEADEVPHLPYGRVVR
;
A
#
# COMPACT_ATOMS: atom_id res chain seq x y z
N MET A 1 -23.99 11.97 -20.61
CA MET A 1 -22.51 12.01 -20.54
C MET A 1 -22.05 10.58 -20.66
N THR A 2 -21.36 10.24 -21.74
CA THR A 2 -20.90 8.88 -22.02
C THR A 2 -19.70 8.58 -21.11
N GLU A 3 -19.90 7.74 -20.10
CA GLU A 3 -18.80 7.19 -19.30
C GLU A 3 -17.84 6.46 -20.24
N LYS A 4 -16.64 7.02 -20.36
CA LYS A 4 -15.57 6.47 -21.18
C LYS A 4 -15.01 5.30 -20.39
N LEU A 5 -15.61 4.11 -20.53
CA LEU A 5 -15.05 2.87 -20.01
C LEU A 5 -13.62 2.76 -20.56
N SER A 6 -12.63 2.95 -19.68
CA SER A 6 -11.24 2.78 -20.05
C SER A 6 -11.07 1.33 -20.47
N THR A 7 -11.02 1.09 -21.78
CA THR A 7 -10.92 -0.25 -22.35
C THR A 7 -9.47 -0.67 -22.27
N GLY A 8 -9.13 -1.51 -21.29
CA GLY A 8 -7.78 -2.02 -21.08
C GLY A 8 -7.56 -2.42 -19.62
N THR A 9 -6.77 -3.48 -19.40
CA THR A 9 -6.39 -3.92 -18.06
C THR A 9 -5.75 -2.78 -17.29
N LYS A 10 -6.32 -2.45 -16.13
CA LYS A 10 -5.78 -1.48 -15.17
C LYS A 10 -5.20 -2.24 -13.99
N THR A 11 -4.26 -1.63 -13.27
CA THR A 11 -3.81 -2.12 -11.98
C THR A 11 -4.30 -1.19 -10.88
N LEU A 12 -5.04 -1.74 -9.92
CA LEU A 12 -5.51 -1.04 -8.74
C LEU A 12 -4.53 -1.26 -7.59
N LEU A 13 -4.14 -0.16 -6.96
CA LEU A 13 -3.45 -0.14 -5.67
C LEU A 13 -4.44 0.43 -4.65
N MET A 14 -4.71 -0.36 -3.61
CA MET A 14 -5.50 0.09 -2.46
C MET A 14 -4.62 0.07 -1.22
N ALA A 15 -4.68 1.14 -0.45
CA ALA A 15 -3.88 1.27 0.75
C ALA A 15 -4.73 1.81 1.90
N ARG A 16 -4.34 1.44 3.13
CA ARG A 16 -4.95 1.91 4.37
C ARG A 16 -3.87 2.12 5.42
N VAL A 17 -4.04 3.11 6.27
CA VAL A 17 -3.25 3.30 7.50
C VAL A 17 -3.53 2.15 8.46
N ASP A 18 -2.48 1.41 8.85
CA ASP A 18 -2.59 0.34 9.82
C ASP A 18 -3.03 0.89 11.18
N ARG A 19 -3.89 0.13 11.88
CA ARG A 19 -4.45 0.48 13.21
C ARG A 19 -4.83 1.96 13.38
N ALA A 20 -5.44 2.57 12.35
CA ALA A 20 -5.80 3.98 12.37
C ALA A 20 -6.59 4.37 13.64
N GLU A 21 -7.52 3.52 14.06
CA GLU A 21 -8.31 3.70 15.29
C GLU A 21 -7.44 3.87 16.56
N GLU A 22 -6.36 3.12 16.70
CA GLU A 22 -5.44 3.22 17.84
C GLU A 22 -4.70 4.56 17.82
N LEU A 23 -4.17 4.96 16.65
CA LEU A 23 -3.48 6.25 16.47
C LEU A 23 -4.36 7.44 16.85
N TRP A 24 -5.64 7.40 16.48
CA TRP A 24 -6.61 8.44 16.83
C TRP A 24 -6.88 8.54 18.34
N GLN A 25 -6.74 7.44 19.08
CA GLN A 25 -6.96 7.42 20.53
C GLN A 25 -5.71 7.81 21.33
N THR A 26 -4.52 7.42 20.86
CA THR A 26 -3.27 7.61 21.63
C THR A 26 -2.49 8.86 21.23
N GLU A 27 -2.56 9.29 19.98
CA GLU A 27 -1.69 10.32 19.40
C GLU A 27 -2.48 11.30 18.52
N LEU A 28 -3.67 11.73 18.96
CA LEU A 28 -4.61 12.55 18.18
C LEU A 28 -3.96 13.80 17.54
N ASP A 29 -3.27 14.62 18.32
CA ASP A 29 -2.68 15.87 17.82
C ASP A 29 -1.57 15.62 16.79
N GLN A 30 -0.73 14.62 17.03
CA GLN A 30 0.35 14.23 16.11
C GLN A 30 -0.22 13.62 14.82
N THR A 31 -1.25 12.78 14.95
CA THR A 31 -1.97 12.15 13.84
C THR A 31 -2.60 13.22 12.94
N ILE A 32 -3.33 14.18 13.52
CA ILE A 32 -3.95 15.28 12.77
C ILE A 32 -2.89 16.12 12.05
N ALA A 33 -1.78 16.44 12.71
CA ALA A 33 -0.71 17.23 12.13
C ALA A 33 0.01 16.52 10.97
N ALA A 34 0.06 15.18 10.97
CA ALA A 34 0.75 14.38 9.96
C ALA A 34 -0.11 14.09 8.70
N ILE A 35 -1.44 14.22 8.75
CA ILE A 35 -2.33 13.93 7.60
C ILE A 35 -1.98 14.73 6.33
N PRO A 36 -1.72 16.05 6.38
CA PRO A 36 -1.35 16.80 5.19
C PRO A 36 -0.08 16.27 4.52
N TRP A 37 0.90 15.84 5.32
CA TRP A 37 2.13 15.23 4.83
C TRP A 37 1.86 13.87 4.16
N LEU A 38 1.05 13.02 4.79
CA LEU A 38 0.62 11.75 4.21
C LEU A 38 -0.06 11.96 2.85
N ARG A 39 -1.06 12.85 2.79
CA ARG A 39 -1.81 13.13 1.55
C ARG A 39 -0.94 13.71 0.44
N ALA A 40 -0.05 14.65 0.77
CA ALA A 40 0.86 15.24 -0.19
C ALA A 40 1.85 14.21 -0.74
N SER A 41 2.43 13.38 0.13
CA SER A 41 3.35 12.31 -0.25
C SER A 41 2.67 11.27 -1.14
N MET A 42 1.46 10.84 -0.76
CA MET A 42 0.66 9.91 -1.56
C MET A 42 0.35 10.47 -2.95
N ALA A 43 -0.18 11.69 -3.03
CA ALA A 43 -0.52 12.32 -4.30
C ALA A 43 0.71 12.48 -5.20
N HIS A 44 1.84 12.89 -4.61
CA HIS A 44 3.11 13.03 -5.33
C HIS A 44 3.61 11.69 -5.88
N LEU A 45 3.66 10.65 -5.05
CA LEU A 45 4.19 9.33 -5.44
C LEU A 45 3.29 8.61 -6.44
N ILE A 46 1.97 8.74 -6.31
CA ILE A 46 1.03 8.23 -7.30
C ILE A 46 1.28 8.88 -8.67
N ALA A 47 1.40 10.21 -8.70
CA ALA A 47 1.65 10.95 -9.94
C ALA A 47 3.04 10.65 -10.54
N LEU A 48 4.06 10.51 -9.69
CA LEU A 48 5.43 10.16 -10.10
C LEU A 48 5.49 8.80 -10.82
N ASN A 49 4.58 7.90 -10.45
CA ASN A 49 4.47 6.54 -10.98
C ASN A 49 3.38 6.40 -12.05
N ASP A 50 3.02 7.48 -12.76
CA ASP A 50 1.99 7.48 -13.82
C ASP A 50 0.61 6.95 -13.37
N GLY A 51 0.32 7.10 -12.07
CA GLY A 51 -0.94 6.69 -11.46
C GLY A 51 -1.96 7.82 -11.40
N THR A 52 -3.22 7.44 -11.25
CA THR A 52 -4.34 8.38 -10.99
C THR A 52 -5.02 8.01 -9.68
N LEU A 53 -5.18 8.98 -8.79
CA LEU A 53 -5.97 8.84 -7.57
C LEU A 53 -7.47 8.76 -7.94
N GLN A 54 -8.10 7.62 -7.63
CA GLN A 54 -9.50 7.33 -7.94
C GLN A 54 -10.42 7.72 -6.78
N ARG A 55 -10.02 7.34 -5.56
CA ARG A 55 -10.78 7.61 -4.34
C ARG A 55 -9.81 7.91 -3.21
N ASP A 56 -10.22 8.84 -2.36
CA ASP A 56 -9.47 9.26 -1.18
C ASP A 56 -10.44 9.33 0.00
N ALA A 57 -10.09 8.67 1.09
CA ALA A 57 -10.83 8.64 2.35
C ALA A 57 -9.92 9.13 3.50
N SER A 58 -10.42 9.13 4.73
CA SER A 58 -9.67 9.61 5.90
C SER A 58 -8.36 8.86 6.14
N ASP A 59 -8.38 7.54 5.93
CA ASP A 59 -7.34 6.58 6.32
C ASP A 59 -7.02 5.56 5.21
N SER A 60 -7.66 5.69 4.04
CA SER A 60 -7.48 4.77 2.92
C SER A 60 -7.62 5.47 1.58
N PHE A 61 -7.02 4.89 0.55
CA PHE A 61 -7.10 5.43 -0.82
C PHE A 61 -7.06 4.33 -1.87
N VAL A 62 -7.48 4.71 -3.07
CA VAL A 62 -7.46 3.87 -4.27
C VAL A 62 -6.77 4.63 -5.38
N ALA A 63 -5.73 4.04 -5.96
CA ALA A 63 -5.05 4.53 -7.14
C ALA A 63 -5.15 3.51 -8.28
N ALA A 64 -5.23 4.00 -9.51
CA ALA A 64 -5.25 3.19 -10.72
C ALA A 64 -4.06 3.51 -11.61
N PHE A 65 -3.50 2.47 -12.22
CA PHE A 65 -2.33 2.52 -13.09
C PHE A 65 -2.62 1.78 -14.39
N ASP A 66 -2.06 2.24 -15.50
CA ASP A 66 -2.12 1.51 -16.78
C ASP A 66 -1.24 0.26 -16.79
N ARG A 67 -0.22 0.20 -15.94
CA ARG A 67 0.77 -0.88 -15.92
C ARG A 67 0.99 -1.41 -14.52
N ALA A 68 1.11 -2.73 -14.40
CA ALA A 68 1.35 -3.40 -13.12
C ALA A 68 2.70 -3.01 -12.51
N SER A 69 3.74 -2.84 -13.33
CA SER A 69 5.06 -2.41 -12.86
C SER A 69 5.02 -1.05 -12.16
N ASP A 70 4.22 -0.13 -12.69
CA ASP A 70 4.18 1.26 -12.21
C ASP A 70 3.40 1.30 -10.88
N ALA A 71 2.36 0.48 -10.74
CA ALA A 71 1.69 0.24 -9.45
C ALA A 71 2.63 -0.39 -8.40
N VAL A 72 3.46 -1.36 -8.80
CA VAL A 72 4.43 -2.00 -7.89
C VAL A 72 5.53 -1.03 -7.46
N MET A 73 6.01 -0.18 -8.37
CA MET A 73 6.97 0.89 -8.05
C MET A 73 6.35 1.92 -7.11
N CYS A 74 5.13 2.37 -7.36
CA CYS A 74 4.40 3.25 -6.45
C CYS A 74 4.23 2.63 -5.06
N ALA A 75 3.89 1.34 -4.99
CA ALA A 75 3.73 0.65 -3.71
C ALA A 75 5.06 0.56 -2.94
N LEU A 76 6.19 0.39 -3.64
CA LEU A 76 7.52 0.43 -3.02
C LEU A 76 7.84 1.82 -2.48
N ASP A 77 7.68 2.85 -3.31
CA ASP A 77 7.98 4.23 -2.92
C ASP A 77 7.14 4.68 -1.72
N LEU A 78 5.86 4.31 -1.68
CA LEU A 78 4.97 4.60 -0.55
C LEU A 78 5.45 3.97 0.76
N GLN A 79 5.97 2.74 0.72
CA GLN A 79 6.48 2.07 1.92
C GLN A 79 7.87 2.56 2.34
N LEU A 80 8.67 3.10 1.41
CA LEU A 80 9.96 3.71 1.69
C LEU A 80 9.85 5.16 2.16
N ALA A 81 8.74 5.83 1.88
CA ALA A 81 8.53 7.21 2.26
C ALA A 81 8.48 7.37 3.80
N PRO A 82 9.04 8.46 4.35
CA PRO A 82 8.99 8.75 5.78
C PRO A 82 7.59 9.24 6.16
N LEU A 83 6.63 8.32 6.29
CA LEU A 83 5.22 8.60 6.56
C LEU A 83 4.85 8.50 8.04
N GLU A 84 5.83 8.48 8.95
CA GLU A 84 5.59 8.39 10.39
C GLU A 84 4.59 9.45 10.89
N PRO A 85 3.62 9.08 11.74
CA PRO A 85 3.48 7.80 12.44
C PRO A 85 2.75 6.69 11.63
N PHE A 86 2.41 6.93 10.36
CA PHE A 86 1.58 6.01 9.58
C PHE A 86 2.38 4.85 8.97
N ALA A 87 1.97 3.62 9.29
CA ALA A 87 2.36 2.42 8.55
C ALA A 87 1.25 2.05 7.56
N LEU A 88 1.58 1.81 6.29
CA LEU A 88 0.58 1.49 5.25
C LEU A 88 0.43 -0.01 5.05
N CYS A 89 -0.82 -0.50 5.06
CA CYS A 89 -1.21 -1.79 4.52
C CYS A 89 -1.55 -1.60 3.04
N ILE A 90 -0.89 -2.30 2.11
CA ILE A 90 -1.10 -2.11 0.65
C ILE A 90 -1.50 -3.43 -0.03
N GLY A 91 -2.51 -3.38 -0.89
CA GLY A 91 -2.94 -4.46 -1.78
C GLY A 91 -2.93 -4.02 -3.23
N VAL A 92 -2.39 -4.84 -4.14
CA VAL A 92 -2.28 -4.52 -5.57
C VAL A 92 -2.86 -5.64 -6.45
N HIS A 93 -3.82 -5.30 -7.31
CA HIS A 93 -4.51 -6.25 -8.19
C HIS A 93 -4.75 -5.66 -9.60
N ALA A 94 -4.46 -6.44 -10.64
CA ALA A 94 -4.78 -6.10 -12.03
C ALA A 94 -6.21 -6.51 -12.38
N VAL A 95 -7.03 -5.54 -12.79
CA VAL A 95 -8.45 -5.71 -13.15
C VAL A 95 -8.68 -5.36 -14.61
N GLU A 96 -9.67 -5.98 -15.25
CA GLU A 96 -10.09 -5.56 -16.60
C GLU A 96 -10.88 -4.24 -16.58
N HIS A 97 -11.67 -4.03 -15.51
CA HIS A 97 -12.48 -2.84 -15.32
C HIS A 97 -12.45 -2.40 -13.85
N THR A 98 -12.28 -1.11 -13.60
CA THR A 98 -12.15 -0.53 -12.25
C THR A 98 -13.45 -0.57 -11.43
N ASP A 99 -14.60 -0.75 -12.09
CA ASP A 99 -15.92 -0.84 -11.47
C ASP A 99 -16.46 -2.29 -11.38
N SER A 100 -15.58 -3.28 -11.56
CA SER A 100 -15.95 -4.69 -11.45
C SER A 100 -15.84 -5.20 -10.01
N ALA A 101 -16.52 -6.30 -9.69
CA ALA A 101 -16.33 -7.02 -8.42
C ALA A 101 -14.89 -7.51 -8.21
N ASP A 102 -14.09 -7.54 -9.27
CA ASP A 102 -12.65 -7.84 -9.23
C ASP A 102 -11.85 -6.72 -8.54
N ALA A 103 -12.35 -5.49 -8.54
CA ALA A 103 -11.75 -4.38 -7.79
C ALA A 103 -11.70 -4.65 -6.28
N ASP A 104 -12.63 -5.44 -5.74
CA ASP A 104 -12.62 -5.86 -4.33
C ASP A 104 -11.46 -6.80 -4.00
N ALA A 105 -10.80 -7.40 -5.00
CA ALA A 105 -9.61 -8.21 -4.76
C ALA A 105 -8.45 -7.37 -4.19
N ALA A 106 -8.24 -6.14 -4.68
CA ALA A 106 -7.23 -5.24 -4.14
C ALA A 106 -7.56 -4.84 -2.69
N ALA A 107 -8.83 -4.57 -2.38
CA ALA A 107 -9.29 -4.25 -1.03
C ALA A 107 -9.05 -5.41 -0.07
N ARG A 108 -9.40 -6.64 -0.47
CA ARG A 108 -9.19 -7.84 0.35
C ARG A 108 -7.70 -8.13 0.56
N LEU A 109 -6.84 -7.91 -0.43
CA LEU A 109 -5.38 -8.03 -0.26
C LEU A 109 -4.84 -7.01 0.74
N ARG A 110 -5.27 -5.76 0.64
CA ARG A 110 -4.94 -4.70 1.60
C ARG A 110 -5.35 -5.09 3.02
N ASP A 111 -6.54 -5.69 3.20
CA ASP A 111 -7.03 -6.10 4.51
C ASP A 111 -6.29 -7.31 5.09
N LEU A 112 -5.58 -8.08 4.26
CA LEU A 112 -4.68 -9.16 4.69
C LEU A 112 -3.26 -8.68 5.03
N ALA A 113 -2.91 -7.47 4.62
CA ALA A 113 -1.61 -6.86 4.81
C ALA A 113 -1.49 -6.21 6.19
N HIS A 114 -0.31 -6.28 6.78
CA HIS A 114 0.06 -5.55 7.99
C HIS A 114 0.69 -4.18 7.65
N GLY A 115 0.82 -3.28 8.62
CA GLY A 115 1.50 -2.00 8.41
C GLY A 115 2.93 -2.20 7.87
N GLY A 116 3.28 -1.52 6.78
CA GLY A 116 4.56 -1.70 6.09
C GLY A 116 4.56 -2.83 5.04
N GLN A 117 3.48 -3.63 4.95
CA GLN A 117 3.39 -4.76 4.04
C GLN A 117 2.64 -4.40 2.75
N THR A 118 3.18 -4.87 1.62
CA THR A 118 2.54 -4.80 0.31
C THR A 118 2.28 -6.20 -0.22
N LEU A 119 1.01 -6.53 -0.45
CA LEU A 119 0.55 -7.80 -1.01
C LEU A 119 0.06 -7.64 -2.45
N ILE A 120 0.48 -8.55 -3.31
CA ILE A 120 0.30 -8.48 -4.76
C ILE A 120 -0.37 -9.79 -5.22
N SER A 121 -1.40 -9.70 -6.06
CA SER A 121 -2.04 -10.89 -6.65
C SER A 121 -1.12 -11.60 -7.65
N ALA A 122 -1.40 -12.88 -7.93
CA ALA A 122 -0.67 -13.63 -8.95
C ALA A 122 -0.69 -12.97 -10.32
N THR A 123 -1.84 -12.44 -10.73
CA THR A 123 -2.03 -11.75 -12.01
C THR A 123 -1.13 -10.52 -12.11
N THR A 124 -1.14 -9.66 -11.08
CA THR A 124 -0.26 -8.48 -11.05
C THR A 124 1.21 -8.88 -11.04
N ALA A 125 1.58 -9.91 -10.27
CA ALA A 125 2.96 -10.39 -10.20
C ALA A 125 3.45 -10.87 -11.58
N ALA A 126 2.61 -11.62 -12.31
CA ALA A 126 2.92 -12.06 -13.67
C ALA A 126 3.15 -10.88 -14.63
N TYR A 127 2.34 -9.82 -14.54
CA TYR A 127 2.50 -8.63 -15.37
C TYR A 127 3.68 -7.73 -14.97
N ALA A 128 4.13 -7.79 -13.72
CA ALA A 128 5.22 -6.95 -13.21
C ALA A 128 6.60 -7.62 -13.24
N THR A 129 6.69 -8.95 -13.37
CA THR A 129 7.92 -9.74 -13.19
C THR A 129 9.11 -9.23 -14.00
N ASP A 130 8.90 -8.83 -15.25
CA ASP A 130 10.01 -8.37 -16.13
C ASP A 130 10.47 -6.93 -15.85
N ARG A 131 9.76 -6.19 -14.99
CA ARG A 131 9.98 -4.76 -14.72
C ARG A 131 9.81 -4.42 -13.25
N LEU A 132 10.32 -5.29 -12.38
CA LEU A 132 10.35 -5.00 -10.95
C LEU A 132 11.31 -3.83 -10.65
N PRO A 133 11.01 -3.01 -9.63
CA PRO A 133 11.94 -2.00 -9.16
C PRO A 133 13.30 -2.61 -8.78
N ALA A 134 14.37 -1.82 -8.88
CA ALA A 134 15.70 -2.29 -8.53
C ALA A 134 15.73 -2.83 -7.09
N TYR A 135 16.38 -3.99 -6.91
CA TYR A 135 16.50 -4.69 -5.61
C TYR A 135 15.17 -5.16 -5.00
N ALA A 136 14.04 -5.02 -5.71
CA ALA A 136 12.76 -5.54 -5.25
C ALA A 136 12.59 -7.01 -5.63
N THR A 137 12.00 -7.80 -4.74
CA THR A 137 11.62 -9.20 -5.02
C THR A 137 10.16 -9.45 -4.68
N LEU A 138 9.55 -10.38 -5.40
CA LEU A 138 8.21 -10.90 -5.12
C LEU A 138 8.32 -12.30 -4.51
N ASN A 139 8.09 -12.39 -3.20
CA ASN A 139 8.18 -13.66 -2.49
C ASN A 139 6.77 -14.26 -2.35
N PRO A 140 6.54 -15.51 -2.78
CA PRO A 140 5.25 -16.17 -2.59
C PRO A 140 4.87 -16.24 -1.11
N LEU A 141 3.63 -15.90 -0.80
CA LEU A 141 3.04 -15.97 0.54
C LEU A 141 1.72 -16.74 0.46
N ARG A 142 1.38 -17.48 1.51
CA ARG A 142 0.10 -18.20 1.60
C ARG A 142 -0.71 -17.63 2.75
N LYS A 143 -1.94 -17.20 2.47
CA LYS A 143 -2.93 -16.80 3.49
C LYS A 143 -4.12 -17.77 3.39
N ARG A 144 -4.62 -18.27 4.52
CA ARG A 144 -5.69 -19.28 4.55
C ARG A 144 -7.00 -18.80 3.92
N SER A 145 -7.26 -17.50 3.96
CA SER A 145 -8.44 -16.83 3.41
C SER A 145 -8.32 -16.47 1.93
N TRP A 146 -7.21 -16.81 1.26
CA TRP A 146 -6.97 -16.49 -0.14
C TRP A 146 -6.66 -17.76 -0.94
N HIS A 147 -7.44 -18.03 -1.98
CA HIS A 147 -7.36 -19.29 -2.72
C HIS A 147 -6.22 -19.34 -3.75
N GLU A 148 -5.81 -18.19 -4.28
CA GLU A 148 -4.74 -18.07 -5.26
C GLU A 148 -3.37 -17.86 -4.60
N PRO A 149 -2.24 -18.04 -5.32
CA PRO A 149 -0.97 -17.55 -4.80
C PRO A 149 -0.99 -16.02 -4.72
N LEU A 150 -0.47 -15.48 -3.61
CA LEU A 150 -0.21 -14.05 -3.46
C LEU A 150 1.28 -13.85 -3.18
N TYR A 151 1.77 -12.65 -3.43
CA TYR A 151 3.18 -12.32 -3.33
C TYR A 151 3.37 -11.14 -2.39
N GLN A 152 4.39 -11.19 -1.56
CA GLN A 152 4.86 -10.05 -0.80
C GLN A 152 5.96 -9.34 -1.58
N LEU A 153 5.82 -8.02 -1.73
CA LEU A 153 6.90 -7.16 -2.20
C LEU A 153 7.95 -6.98 -1.10
N ASN A 154 9.21 -7.24 -1.42
CA ASN A 154 10.33 -7.04 -0.50
C ASN A 154 11.39 -6.18 -1.17
N HIS A 155 12.10 -5.39 -0.38
CA HIS A 155 13.21 -4.55 -0.81
C HIS A 155 14.08 -4.24 0.41
N PRO A 156 15.42 -4.18 0.29
CA PRO A 156 16.33 -4.00 1.44
C PRO A 156 16.12 -2.71 2.23
N GLY A 157 15.50 -1.69 1.63
CA GLY A 157 15.15 -0.44 2.32
C GLY A 157 13.83 -0.48 3.10
N LEU A 158 13.02 -1.54 2.96
CA LEU A 158 11.76 -1.66 3.70
C LEU A 158 12.03 -2.06 5.15
N ARG A 159 11.34 -1.41 6.08
CA ARG A 159 11.34 -1.79 7.49
C ARG A 159 10.79 -3.22 7.59
N THR A 160 11.57 -4.13 8.18
CA THR A 160 11.08 -5.47 8.52
C THR A 160 10.55 -5.43 9.95
N GLU A 161 9.61 -6.30 10.35
CA GLU A 161 9.18 -6.42 11.77
C GLU A 161 10.37 -6.59 12.75
N ALA A 162 11.52 -7.09 12.28
CA ALA A 162 12.75 -7.18 13.06
C ALA A 162 13.44 -5.83 13.36
N ASP A 163 13.07 -4.74 12.67
CA ASP A 163 13.56 -3.37 12.89
C ASP A 163 12.73 -2.60 13.93
N GLU A 164 11.65 -3.19 14.50
CA GLU A 164 11.05 -2.66 15.72
C GLU A 164 12.04 -2.83 16.89
N VAL A 165 12.86 -1.79 17.10
CA VAL A 165 13.65 -1.64 18.31
C VAL A 165 12.67 -1.70 19.50
N PRO A 166 12.82 -2.62 20.46
CA PRO A 166 11.90 -2.69 21.59
C PRO A 166 11.92 -1.36 22.32
N HIS A 167 10.77 -0.70 22.37
CA HIS A 167 10.56 0.53 23.12
C HIS A 167 10.98 0.28 24.59
N LEU A 168 12.18 0.72 24.95
CA LEU A 168 12.61 0.77 26.35
C LEU A 168 11.67 1.75 27.07
N PRO A 169 10.94 1.33 28.12
CA PRO A 169 10.14 2.25 28.88
C PRO A 169 11.07 3.29 29.50
N TYR A 170 10.79 4.57 29.25
CA TYR A 170 11.51 5.70 29.83
C TYR A 170 11.53 5.57 31.36
N GLY A 171 12.67 5.11 31.87
CA GLY A 171 12.94 4.92 33.29
C GLY A 171 13.23 6.26 33.95
N ARG A 172 12.18 6.85 34.52
CA ARG A 172 12.13 7.56 35.82
C ARG A 172 13.43 8.26 36.25
N VAL A 173 13.45 9.58 36.14
CA VAL A 173 14.33 10.44 36.94
C VAL A 173 14.04 10.17 38.41
N VAL A 174 14.98 9.54 39.12
CA VAL A 174 15.00 9.53 40.57
C VAL A 174 15.94 10.65 40.99
N ARG A 175 15.40 11.52 41.85
CA ARG A 175 16.02 12.72 42.43
C ARG A 175 17.37 12.45 43.10
#